data_AF-A0A7S3SN45-F1
#
_entry.id   AF-A0A7S3SN45-F1
#
_cell.length_a   1.000
_cell.length_b   1.000
_cell.length_c   1.000
_cell.angle_alpha   90.00
_cell.angle_beta   90.00
_cell.angle_gamma   90.00
#
_symmetry.space_group_name_H-M   'P 1'
#
loop_
_entity.id
_entity.type
_entity.pdbx_description
1 polymer ?
#
loop_
_entity_poly.entity_id
_entity_poly.type
_entity_poly.pdbx_seq_one_letter_code
_entity_poly.pdbx_strand_id
1 'polypeptide(L)'
;QNVTRYAELFNKTGKAIQIENCHNQFGPDLDTGHCPMNFYRAGGDIHPGFEDIVGKIYSTVLFNDRPVPASYPGCWGYPDMSEVGNFDPTPSQYDEEQSHWALWAIVSSPMVLGFDMSIGATMDRVWPII
;
A
#
# COMPACT_ATOMS: atom_id res chain seq x y z
N GLN A 1 14.96 -5.61 6.38
CA GLN A 1 15.15 -6.77 7.26
C GLN A 1 14.27 -7.90 6.76
N ASN A 2 14.73 -9.15 6.86
CA ASN A 2 13.97 -10.32 6.41
C ASN A 2 12.97 -10.77 7.51
N VAL A 3 11.67 -10.84 7.19
CA VAL A 3 10.60 -11.24 8.13
C VAL A 3 10.32 -12.75 8.16
N THR A 4 11.08 -13.59 7.42
CA THR A 4 10.91 -15.05 7.38
C THR A 4 10.82 -15.67 8.77
N ARG A 5 11.67 -15.23 9.71
CA ARG A 5 11.67 -15.78 11.07
C ARG A 5 10.33 -15.57 11.78
N TYR A 6 9.70 -14.40 11.62
CA TYR A 6 8.40 -14.13 12.21
C TYR A 6 7.30 -14.94 11.53
N ALA A 7 7.35 -15.08 10.20
CA ALA A 7 6.41 -15.91 9.46
C ALA A 7 6.41 -17.38 9.93
N GLU A 8 7.59 -17.96 10.13
CA GLU A 8 7.74 -19.31 10.69
C GLU A 8 7.14 -19.43 12.10
N LEU A 9 7.37 -18.43 12.95
CA LEU A 9 6.87 -18.42 14.32
C LEU A 9 5.34 -18.28 14.36
N PHE A 10 4.77 -17.43 13.50
CA PHE A 10 3.32 -17.31 13.38
C PHE A 10 2.68 -18.59 12.85
N ASN A 11 3.28 -19.24 11.85
CA ASN A 11 2.79 -20.51 11.34
C ASN A 11 2.77 -21.60 12.44
N LYS A 12 3.80 -21.65 13.30
CA LYS A 12 3.84 -22.58 14.45
C LYS A 12 2.72 -22.40 15.45
N THR A 13 2.08 -21.24 15.50
CA THR A 13 0.92 -21.01 16.39
C THR A 13 -0.33 -21.74 15.90
N GLY A 14 -0.36 -22.20 14.65
CA GLY A 14 -1.56 -22.75 13.99
C GLY A 14 -2.63 -21.70 13.68
N LYS A 15 -2.35 -20.41 13.89
CA LYS A 15 -3.26 -19.29 13.59
C LYS A 15 -2.82 -18.60 12.31
N ALA A 16 -3.78 -18.33 11.43
CA ALA A 16 -3.54 -17.48 10.26
C ALA A 16 -3.37 -16.03 10.72
N ILE A 17 -2.16 -15.50 10.57
CA ILE A 17 -1.80 -14.12 10.91
C ILE A 17 -1.24 -13.48 9.64
N GLN A 18 -1.82 -12.35 9.24
CA GLN A 18 -1.30 -11.58 8.11
C GLN A 18 -0.04 -10.81 8.53
N ILE A 19 0.93 -10.73 7.63
CA ILE A 19 2.19 -10.05 7.86
C ILE A 19 2.36 -8.96 6.81
N GLU A 20 2.45 -7.72 7.29
CA GLU A 20 3.01 -6.62 6.54
C GLU A 20 4.52 -6.55 6.78
N ASN A 21 5.31 -6.47 5.70
CA ASN A 21 6.70 -6.04 5.81
C ASN A 21 6.80 -4.51 5.64
N CYS A 22 6.80 -3.79 6.76
CA CYS A 22 6.85 -2.32 6.82
C CYS A 22 8.30 -1.77 6.76
N HIS A 23 9.17 -2.40 5.98
CA HIS A 23 10.57 -1.99 5.89
C HIS A 23 10.90 -1.51 4.48
N ASN A 24 10.58 -0.24 4.23
CA ASN A 24 10.80 0.55 3.02
C ASN A 24 11.87 -0.03 2.07
N GLN A 25 11.43 -0.71 1.00
CA GLN A 25 12.23 -1.32 -0.08
C GLN A 25 12.81 -2.72 0.18
N PHE A 26 12.52 -3.37 1.31
CA PHE A 26 12.70 -4.82 1.45
C PHE A 26 11.43 -5.55 1.01
N GLY A 27 11.39 -5.94 -0.26
CA GLY A 27 10.32 -6.73 -0.85
C GLY A 27 10.60 -8.23 -0.84
N PRO A 28 9.85 -9.01 -1.63
CA PRO A 28 10.14 -10.41 -1.87
C PRO A 28 11.49 -10.57 -2.58
N ASP A 29 12.03 -11.78 -2.52
CA ASP A 29 13.16 -12.15 -3.35
C ASP A 29 12.72 -12.14 -4.82
N LEU A 30 13.29 -11.22 -5.61
CA LEU A 30 12.88 -10.99 -7.00
C LEU A 30 13.46 -12.02 -7.98
N ASP A 31 14.40 -12.85 -7.54
CA ASP A 31 14.99 -13.92 -8.33
C ASP A 31 14.26 -15.25 -8.09
N THR A 32 13.90 -15.53 -6.83
CA THR A 32 13.23 -16.79 -6.45
C THR A 32 11.71 -16.67 -6.31
N GLY A 33 11.18 -15.46 -6.21
CA GLY A 33 9.78 -15.19 -5.89
C GLY A 33 9.41 -15.50 -4.43
N HIS A 34 10.38 -15.77 -3.56
CA HIS A 34 10.10 -16.07 -2.15
C HIS A 34 9.56 -14.84 -1.43
N CYS A 35 8.34 -14.96 -0.90
CA CYS A 35 7.65 -13.91 -0.14
C CYS A 35 7.16 -14.45 1.21
N PRO A 36 7.87 -14.16 2.33
CA PRO A 36 7.45 -14.59 3.67
C PRO A 36 6.34 -13.70 4.29
N MET A 37 5.93 -12.63 3.62
CA MET A 37 4.88 -11.69 4.04
C MET A 37 3.65 -11.80 3.13
N ASN A 38 2.54 -11.15 3.53
CA ASN A 38 1.34 -11.02 2.70
C ASN A 38 1.37 -9.78 1.82
N PHE A 39 2.00 -8.71 2.31
CA PHE A 39 2.25 -7.49 1.56
C PHE A 39 3.49 -6.79 2.11
N TYR A 40 4.12 -5.94 1.30
CA TYR A 40 5.41 -5.32 1.61
C TYR A 40 5.47 -3.89 1.11
N ARG A 41 6.13 -3.00 1.86
CA ARG A 41 6.29 -1.61 1.48
C ARG A 41 7.18 -1.47 0.24
N ALA A 42 6.57 -0.98 -0.84
CA ALA A 42 7.25 -0.77 -2.12
C ALA A 42 8.16 0.48 -2.12
N GLY A 43 7.91 1.41 -1.20
CA GLY A 43 8.63 2.67 -1.09
C GLY A 43 8.72 3.17 0.36
N GLY A 44 9.07 4.45 0.54
CA GLY A 44 9.07 5.11 1.84
C GLY A 44 7.68 5.60 2.28
N ASP A 45 7.62 6.25 3.43
CA ASP A 45 6.36 6.71 4.06
C ASP A 45 5.66 7.79 3.24
N ILE A 46 4.33 7.65 3.12
CA ILE A 46 3.47 8.54 2.35
C ILE A 46 3.10 9.80 3.13
N HIS A 47 2.83 10.86 2.39
CA HIS A 47 2.31 12.13 2.86
C HIS A 47 1.14 12.58 1.97
N PRO A 48 0.18 13.33 2.53
CA PRO A 48 -0.97 13.82 1.77
C PRO A 48 -0.54 14.93 0.81
N GLY A 49 -0.33 14.56 -0.45
CA GLY A 49 -0.01 15.49 -1.53
C GLY A 49 0.25 14.76 -2.84
N PHE A 50 -0.25 15.31 -3.94
CA PHE A 50 -0.24 14.61 -5.24
C PHE A 50 1.16 14.23 -5.74
N GLU A 51 2.18 15.06 -5.48
CA GLU A 51 3.58 14.74 -5.81
C GLU A 51 4.05 13.46 -5.12
N ASP A 52 3.76 13.31 -3.82
CA ASP A 52 4.18 12.12 -3.07
C ASP A 52 3.37 10.88 -3.51
N ILE A 53 2.07 11.03 -3.81
CA ILE A 53 1.25 9.97 -4.41
C ILE A 53 1.89 9.43 -5.70
N VAL A 54 2.30 10.33 -6.60
CA VAL A 54 2.97 9.96 -7.86
C VAL A 54 4.31 9.27 -7.57
N GLY A 55 5.07 9.75 -6.59
CA GLY A 55 6.31 9.11 -6.15
C GLY A 55 6.10 7.69 -5.61
N LYS A 56 5.07 7.47 -4.77
CA LYS A 56 4.78 6.16 -4.18
C LYS A 56 4.27 5.17 -5.19
N ILE A 57 3.36 5.57 -6.08
CA ILE A 57 2.88 4.66 -7.11
C ILE A 57 4.03 4.23 -8.03
N TYR A 58 4.93 5.16 -8.38
CA TYR A 58 6.11 4.84 -9.18
C TYR A 58 7.04 3.83 -8.49
N SER A 59 7.15 3.86 -7.16
CA SER A 59 7.96 2.87 -6.41
C SER A 59 7.50 1.42 -6.62
N THR A 60 6.23 1.20 -6.97
CA THR A 60 5.68 -0.14 -7.25
C THR A 60 6.15 -0.73 -8.57
N VAL A 61 6.61 0.12 -9.51
CA VAL A 61 7.06 -0.30 -10.85
C VAL A 61 8.22 -1.29 -10.76
N LEU A 62 9.14 -1.10 -9.81
CA LEU A 62 10.27 -2.01 -9.56
C LEU A 62 9.83 -3.47 -9.36
N PHE A 63 8.63 -3.67 -8.81
CA PHE A 63 8.07 -4.98 -8.47
C PHE A 63 7.09 -5.49 -9.52
N ASN A 64 6.32 -4.59 -10.14
CA ASN A 64 5.22 -4.94 -11.03
C ASN A 64 5.64 -5.00 -12.51
N ASP A 65 6.55 -4.13 -12.96
CA ASP A 65 7.01 -4.08 -14.35
C ASP A 65 8.22 -4.99 -14.57
N ARG A 66 7.96 -6.31 -14.46
CA ARG A 66 8.94 -7.38 -14.62
C ARG A 66 8.35 -8.51 -15.46
N PRO A 67 9.18 -9.35 -16.12
CA PRO A 67 8.68 -10.53 -16.84
C PRO A 67 7.86 -11.47 -15.95
N VAL A 68 8.25 -11.57 -14.68
CA VAL A 68 7.46 -12.23 -13.61
C VAL A 68 7.21 -11.17 -12.54
N PRO A 69 5.97 -10.67 -12.40
CA PRO A 69 5.62 -9.70 -11.36
C PRO A 69 5.86 -10.26 -9.96
N ALA A 70 6.40 -9.44 -9.07
CA ALA A 70 6.60 -9.78 -7.68
C ALA A 70 5.32 -9.60 -6.83
N SER A 71 4.32 -8.89 -7.35
CA SER A 71 2.98 -8.82 -6.79
C SER A 71 2.10 -9.94 -7.34
N TYR A 72 1.54 -10.76 -6.47
CA TYR A 72 0.65 -11.87 -6.80
C TYR A 72 -0.23 -12.24 -5.59
N PRO A 73 -1.26 -13.11 -5.74
CA PRO A 73 -2.10 -13.51 -4.61
C PRO A 73 -1.30 -14.03 -3.42
N GLY A 74 -1.33 -13.28 -2.32
CA GLY A 74 -0.60 -13.58 -1.09
C GLY A 74 0.74 -12.86 -0.93
N CYS A 75 1.14 -12.01 -1.87
CA CYS A 75 2.31 -11.14 -1.79
C CYS A 75 2.07 -9.85 -2.60
N TRP A 76 1.68 -8.75 -1.95
CA TRP A 76 1.31 -7.51 -2.66
C TRP A 76 2.29 -6.36 -2.41
N GLY A 77 2.69 -5.68 -3.48
CA GLY A 77 3.39 -4.41 -3.39
C GLY A 77 2.49 -3.32 -2.80
N TYR A 78 2.91 -2.76 -1.67
CA TYR A 78 2.13 -1.80 -0.90
C TYR A 78 2.80 -0.42 -0.92
N PRO A 79 2.32 0.55 -1.72
CA PRO A 79 2.80 1.93 -1.74
C PRO A 79 2.43 2.77 -0.49
N ASP A 80 2.05 2.13 0.62
CA ASP A 80 1.61 2.72 1.90
C ASP A 80 0.10 3.04 2.00
N MET A 81 -0.34 3.49 3.18
CA MET A 81 -1.75 3.79 3.50
C MET A 81 -2.38 4.82 2.57
N SER A 82 -3.72 4.81 2.51
CA SER A 82 -4.44 5.82 1.75
C SER A 82 -4.47 7.16 2.48
N GLU A 83 -4.14 8.22 1.76
CA GLU A 83 -4.21 9.61 2.18
C GLU A 83 -5.51 10.31 1.73
N VAL A 84 -6.45 9.58 1.11
CA VAL A 84 -7.80 10.11 0.86
C VAL A 84 -8.40 10.56 2.20
N GLY A 85 -8.84 11.82 2.29
CA GLY A 85 -9.34 12.41 3.54
C GLY A 85 -8.34 13.34 4.23
N ASN A 86 -7.05 13.24 3.91
CA ASN A 86 -5.97 13.98 4.57
C ASN A 86 -5.38 15.10 3.70
N PHE A 87 -5.80 15.26 2.44
CA PHE A 87 -5.30 16.29 1.55
C PHE A 87 -5.67 17.70 2.03
N ASP A 88 -4.75 18.65 1.85
CA ASP A 88 -5.04 20.05 2.08
C ASP A 88 -6.17 20.55 1.14
N PRO A 89 -7.02 21.50 1.57
CA PRO A 89 -8.07 22.04 0.73
C PRO A 89 -7.48 22.85 -0.44
N THR A 90 -7.56 22.30 -1.64
CA THR A 90 -7.19 22.96 -2.91
C THR A 90 -8.33 22.81 -3.93
N PRO A 91 -8.36 23.60 -5.01
CA PRO A 91 -9.34 23.43 -6.08
C PRO A 91 -9.32 22.04 -6.75
N SER A 92 -8.18 21.34 -6.67
CA SER A 92 -7.97 20.02 -7.28
C SER A 92 -8.06 18.86 -6.28
N GLN A 93 -8.35 19.12 -5.00
CA GLN A 93 -8.33 18.13 -3.91
C GLN A 93 -9.10 16.85 -4.27
N TYR A 94 -10.33 17.00 -4.75
CA TYR A 94 -11.20 15.87 -5.07
C TYR A 94 -10.62 15.01 -6.21
N ASP A 95 -10.14 15.63 -7.28
CA ASP A 95 -9.58 14.92 -8.44
C ASP A 95 -8.26 14.22 -8.09
N GLU A 96 -7.45 14.83 -7.22
CA GLU A 96 -6.20 14.26 -6.73
C GLU A 96 -6.45 13.05 -5.82
N GLU A 97 -7.39 13.14 -4.88
CA GLU A 97 -7.79 12.02 -4.02
C GLU A 97 -8.44 10.88 -4.81
N GLN A 98 -9.29 11.21 -5.79
CA GLN A 98 -9.89 10.20 -6.69
C GLN A 98 -8.82 9.49 -7.50
N SER A 99 -7.84 10.23 -8.02
CA SER A 99 -6.69 9.66 -8.74
C SER A 99 -5.84 8.78 -7.83
N HIS A 100 -5.58 9.22 -6.60
CA HIS A 100 -4.84 8.44 -5.61
C HIS A 100 -5.51 7.08 -5.33
N TRP A 101 -6.82 7.07 -5.05
CA TRP A 101 -7.55 5.83 -4.80
C TRP A 101 -7.54 4.88 -6.01
N ALA A 102 -7.78 5.41 -7.21
CA ALA A 102 -7.76 4.64 -8.44
C ALA A 102 -6.38 4.04 -8.74
N LEU A 103 -5.29 4.79 -8.51
CA LEU A 103 -3.93 4.32 -8.70
C LEU A 103 -3.60 3.15 -7.76
N TRP A 104 -4.00 3.23 -6.49
CA TRP A 104 -3.80 2.12 -5.55
C TRP A 104 -4.54 0.87 -6.00
N ALA A 105 -5.74 1.01 -6.57
CA ALA A 105 -6.52 -0.11 -7.07
C ALA A 105 -5.86 -0.77 -8.28
N ILE A 106 -5.32 0.03 -9.21
CA ILE A 106 -4.62 -0.44 -10.41
C ILE A 106 -3.43 -1.34 -10.06
N VAL A 107 -2.65 -0.98 -9.03
CA VAL A 107 -1.47 -1.77 -8.61
C VAL A 107 -1.80 -2.88 -7.62
N SER A 108 -3.09 -3.13 -7.34
CA SER A 108 -3.54 -4.12 -6.35
C SER A 108 -2.96 -3.89 -4.95
N SER A 109 -2.82 -2.61 -4.55
CA SER A 109 -2.39 -2.23 -3.21
C SER A 109 -3.43 -2.62 -2.16
N PRO A 110 -3.02 -3.09 -0.97
CA PRO A 110 -3.88 -3.09 0.20
C PRO A 110 -4.53 -1.70 0.43
N MET A 111 -5.87 -1.67 0.56
CA MET A 111 -6.63 -0.44 0.81
C MET A 111 -6.84 -0.21 2.30
N VAL A 112 -5.89 0.49 2.92
CA VAL A 112 -5.92 0.84 4.35
C VAL A 112 -6.25 2.33 4.49
N LEU A 113 -7.40 2.65 5.10
CA LEU A 113 -7.82 4.05 5.32
C LEU A 113 -6.99 4.70 6.43
N GLY A 114 -6.55 5.95 6.21
CA GLY A 114 -5.64 6.68 7.10
C GLY A 114 -6.19 7.97 7.72
N PHE A 115 -7.52 8.15 7.78
CA PHE A 115 -8.15 9.39 8.27
C PHE A 115 -9.15 9.14 9.42
N ASP A 116 -9.49 10.19 10.17
CA ASP A 116 -10.48 10.11 11.25
C ASP A 116 -11.92 10.02 10.71
N MET A 117 -12.46 8.81 10.70
CA MET A 117 -13.82 8.52 10.25
C MET A 117 -14.93 9.09 11.15
N SER A 118 -14.61 9.61 12.33
CA SER A 118 -15.60 10.26 13.20
C SER A 118 -15.96 11.68 12.72
N ILE A 119 -15.15 12.26 11.83
CA ILE A 119 -15.38 13.57 11.24
C ILE A 119 -16.35 13.41 10.06
N GLY A 120 -17.64 13.64 10.31
CA GLY A 120 -18.70 13.49 9.30
C GLY A 120 -18.46 14.28 8.02
N ALA A 121 -17.94 15.51 8.11
CA ALA A 121 -17.60 16.31 6.93
C ALA A 121 -16.51 15.67 6.05
N THR A 122 -15.52 15.00 6.66
CA THR A 122 -14.50 14.26 5.91
C THR A 122 -15.11 13.00 5.29
N MET A 123 -15.88 12.22 6.06
CA MET A 123 -16.57 11.03 5.57
C MET A 123 -17.48 11.34 4.38
N ASP A 124 -18.37 12.33 4.49
CA ASP A 124 -19.31 12.71 3.44
C ASP A 124 -18.60 13.11 2.15
N ARG A 125 -17.44 13.78 2.28
CA ARG A 125 -16.62 14.23 1.15
C ARG A 125 -15.94 13.08 0.43
N VAL A 126 -15.39 12.11 1.16
CA VAL A 126 -14.57 11.02 0.57
C VAL A 126 -15.35 9.75 0.26
N TRP A 127 -16.55 9.57 0.82
CA TRP A 127 -17.40 8.39 0.59
C TRP A 127 -17.68 8.09 -0.89
N PRO A 128 -17.80 9.07 -1.81
CA PRO A 128 -17.95 8.77 -3.24
C PRO A 128 -16.68 8.26 -3.92
N ILE A 129 -15.51 8.43 -3.28
CA ILE A 129 -14.20 8.01 -3.79
C ILE A 129 -13.88 6.57 -3.37
N ILE A 130 -14.11 6.24 -2.09
CA ILE A 130 -13.76 4.96 -1.47
C ILE A 130 -14.83 3.88 -1.66
#